data_AF-A0A949I2R0-F1
#
_entry.id   AF-A0A949I2R0-F1
#
_cell.length_a   1.000
_cell.length_b   1.000
_cell.length_c   1.000
_cell.angle_alpha   90.00
_cell.angle_beta   90.00
_cell.angle_gamma   90.00
#
_symmetry.space_group_name_H-M   'P 1'
#
loop_
_entity.id
_entity.type
_entity.pdbx_description
1 polymer ?
#
loop_
_entity_poly.entity_id
_entity_poly.type
_entity_poly.pdbx_seq_one_letter_code
_entity_poly.pdbx_strand_id
1 'polypeptide(L)'
;MTTTRTADTAPLDPSLDASIEHACARIAPTWPLDRMIAVNPLWSWVDQPMPQVASRLAALCGARLHMPRSWALAQWQAGRLTLGHLRQAIERAHAPCTPQQLIDWMTSPQPTVARRERITDVADAARDTAHQPRWADFVTHHLSQTCAAYFDDGQAQLRPDPSVGLYAYWLRHARADLSPLLQMGAGHVRAQLRALPPDPQQSIAQALHALGVPAHEREAYLLSLLLDIQGWAAWCAYLRWQARLAGQDDDHIVQLLAMRLAWERVLHDGLNDAQLAERWRQARQRWAAVDAHADEVLRLDSLLLDAAEIAYQSGLCQGLVQANMTPRDTPPAVQAVFCIDVRSEVFRRALE
;
A
#
# COMPACT_ATOMS: atom_id res chain seq x y z
N MET A 1 40.65 -21.11 16.85
CA MET A 1 40.63 -19.71 16.37
C MET A 1 40.75 -19.75 14.86
N THR A 2 39.61 -19.79 14.18
CA THR A 2 39.54 -19.85 12.72
C THR A 2 38.78 -18.60 12.32
N THR A 3 39.51 -17.63 11.79
CA THR A 3 39.02 -16.33 11.35
C THR A 3 38.02 -16.51 10.21
N THR A 4 36.76 -16.20 10.48
CA THR A 4 35.69 -16.08 9.49
C THR A 4 36.04 -14.92 8.57
N ARG A 5 36.37 -15.24 7.32
CA ARG A 5 36.61 -14.26 6.26
C ARG A 5 35.25 -13.63 5.91
N THR A 6 35.01 -12.42 6.39
CA THR A 6 33.93 -11.53 5.94
C THR A 6 34.00 -11.45 4.42
N ALA A 7 32.97 -11.93 3.75
CA ALA A 7 32.81 -11.72 2.32
C ALA A 7 32.64 -10.21 2.09
N ASP A 8 33.55 -9.61 1.34
CA ASP A 8 33.45 -8.23 0.85
C ASP A 8 32.16 -8.08 0.06
N THR A 9 31.13 -7.55 0.71
CA THR A 9 29.93 -7.05 0.05
C THR A 9 30.27 -5.65 -0.45
N ALA A 10 30.45 -5.49 -1.76
CA ALA A 10 30.59 -4.16 -2.36
C ALA A 10 29.45 -3.25 -1.87
N PRO A 11 29.74 -2.01 -1.45
CA PRO A 11 28.71 -1.10 -0.97
C PRO A 11 27.69 -0.87 -2.09
N LEU A 12 26.41 -1.05 -1.75
CA LEU A 12 25.30 -0.83 -2.66
C LEU A 12 25.21 0.65 -3.04
N ASP A 13 24.59 0.92 -4.19
CA ASP A 13 24.29 2.28 -4.67
C ASP A 13 23.46 3.02 -3.59
N PRO A 14 23.95 4.14 -2.99
CA PRO A 14 23.22 4.87 -1.95
C PRO A 14 21.81 5.33 -2.39
N SER A 15 21.58 5.50 -3.70
CA SER A 15 20.26 5.80 -4.26
C SER A 15 19.26 4.65 -4.09
N LEU A 16 19.75 3.40 -4.11
CA LEU A 16 18.93 2.22 -3.88
C LEU A 16 18.48 2.12 -2.42
N ASP A 17 19.38 2.32 -1.46
CA ASP A 17 19.03 2.25 -0.04
C ASP A 17 17.98 3.30 0.32
N ALA A 18 18.10 4.52 -0.21
CA ALA A 18 17.08 5.56 -0.05
C ALA A 18 15.72 5.13 -0.64
N SER A 19 15.71 4.52 -1.84
CA SER A 19 14.48 4.03 -2.47
C SER A 19 13.80 2.93 -1.65
N ILE A 20 14.59 2.03 -1.05
CA ILE A 20 14.09 0.96 -0.17
C ILE A 20 13.49 1.57 1.10
N GLU A 21 14.22 2.46 1.78
CA GLU A 21 13.74 3.05 3.03
C GLU A 21 12.49 3.90 2.81
N HIS A 22 12.44 4.71 1.74
CA HIS A 22 11.24 5.47 1.40
C HIS A 22 10.04 4.56 1.11
N ALA A 23 10.21 3.49 0.32
CA ALA A 23 9.12 2.57 0.04
C ALA A 23 8.60 1.88 1.31
N CYS A 24 9.51 1.46 2.20
CA CYS A 24 9.15 0.85 3.48
C CYS A 24 8.46 1.83 4.44
N ALA A 25 8.94 3.08 4.51
CA ALA A 25 8.39 4.12 5.37
C ALA A 25 6.95 4.52 5.00
N ARG A 26 6.54 4.32 3.75
CA ARG A 26 5.17 4.61 3.27
C ARG A 26 4.12 3.59 3.71
N ILE A 27 4.51 2.49 4.37
CA ILE A 27 3.59 1.52 4.95
C ILE A 27 3.28 1.90 6.39
N ALA A 28 2.00 2.10 6.70
CA ALA A 28 1.56 2.35 8.06
C ALA A 28 1.58 1.04 8.90
N PRO A 29 2.00 1.10 10.18
CA PRO A 29 1.98 -0.05 11.07
C PRO A 29 0.55 -0.51 11.40
N THR A 30 0.38 -1.82 11.63
CA THR A 30 -0.85 -2.39 12.19
C THR A 30 -0.55 -3.19 13.46
N TRP A 31 -1.35 -3.00 14.50
CA TRP A 31 -1.14 -3.64 15.79
C TRP A 31 -1.79 -5.03 15.82
N PRO A 32 -1.20 -5.98 16.57
CA PRO A 32 -1.79 -7.30 16.77
C PRO A 32 -3.13 -7.22 17.50
N LEU A 33 -3.95 -8.27 17.39
CA LEU A 33 -5.32 -8.31 17.94
C LEU A 33 -5.39 -8.06 19.45
N ASP A 34 -4.40 -8.50 20.22
CA ASP A 34 -4.31 -8.29 21.67
C ASP A 34 -4.05 -6.82 22.06
N ARG A 35 -3.62 -5.99 21.10
CA ARG A 35 -3.28 -4.56 21.29
C ARG A 35 -3.85 -3.69 20.18
N MET A 36 -4.95 -4.13 19.57
CA MET A 36 -5.50 -3.49 18.38
C MET A 36 -5.87 -2.03 18.68
N ILE A 37 -5.28 -1.11 17.91
CA ILE A 37 -5.66 0.30 17.90
C ILE A 37 -6.04 0.69 16.47
N ALA A 38 -7.01 1.60 16.34
CA ALA A 38 -7.37 2.14 15.04
C ALA A 38 -6.27 3.09 14.57
N VAL A 39 -5.58 2.73 13.50
CA VAL A 39 -4.55 3.55 12.86
C VAL A 39 -5.00 3.89 11.45
N ASN A 40 -4.86 5.17 11.08
CA ASN A 40 -5.11 5.59 9.72
C ASN A 40 -4.11 4.87 8.79
N PRO A 41 -4.56 4.04 7.82
CA PRO A 41 -3.66 3.34 6.91
C PRO A 41 -2.84 4.30 6.02
N LEU A 42 -3.24 5.57 5.97
CA LEU A 42 -2.56 6.65 5.26
C LEU A 42 -1.68 7.52 6.19
N TRP A 43 -1.44 7.08 7.43
CA TRP A 43 -0.64 7.86 8.40
C TRP A 43 0.77 8.20 7.88
N SER A 44 1.38 7.28 7.12
CA SER A 44 2.68 7.51 6.49
C SER A 44 2.64 8.43 5.26
N TRP A 45 1.52 9.10 4.99
CA TRP A 45 1.29 9.98 3.84
C TRP A 45 0.82 11.38 4.25
N VAL A 46 0.86 11.72 5.53
CA VAL A 46 0.36 12.99 6.08
C VAL A 46 1.09 14.23 5.55
N ASP A 47 2.27 14.05 4.98
CA ASP A 47 3.07 15.07 4.30
C ASP A 47 2.56 15.42 2.89
N GLN A 48 1.59 14.66 2.35
CA GLN A 48 1.09 14.82 0.98
C GLN A 48 -0.41 15.17 0.94
N PRO A 49 -0.85 15.99 -0.02
CA PRO A 49 -2.27 16.25 -0.26
C PRO A 49 -3.03 14.97 -0.60
N MET A 50 -4.21 14.79 -0.01
CA MET A 50 -5.05 13.59 -0.20
C MET A 50 -5.31 13.24 -1.68
N PRO A 51 -5.62 14.20 -2.59
CA PRO A 51 -5.83 13.86 -4.00
C PRO A 51 -4.61 13.19 -4.65
N GLN A 52 -3.40 13.64 -4.32
CA GLN A 52 -2.16 13.06 -4.84
C GLN A 52 -1.92 11.66 -4.27
N VAL A 53 -2.19 11.46 -2.98
CA VAL A 53 -2.10 10.14 -2.32
C VAL A 53 -3.10 9.17 -2.95
N ALA A 54 -4.32 9.62 -3.20
CA ALA A 54 -5.36 8.81 -3.84
C ALA A 54 -4.96 8.38 -5.25
N SER A 55 -4.47 9.31 -6.08
CA SER A 55 -3.97 8.99 -7.42
C SER A 55 -2.83 7.98 -7.38
N ARG A 56 -1.85 8.22 -6.50
CA ARG A 56 -0.69 7.34 -6.36
C ARG A 56 -1.10 5.95 -5.91
N LEU A 57 -1.97 5.80 -4.91
CA LEU A 57 -2.42 4.48 -4.46
C LEU A 57 -3.32 3.79 -5.49
N ALA A 58 -4.15 4.53 -6.22
CA ALA A 58 -4.91 3.96 -7.34
C ALA A 58 -3.99 3.42 -8.43
N ALA A 59 -2.97 4.19 -8.83
CA ALA A 59 -1.99 3.75 -9.82
C ALA A 59 -1.12 2.58 -9.32
N LEU A 60 -0.72 2.55 -8.05
CA LEU A 60 0.19 1.52 -7.53
C LEU A 60 -0.49 0.22 -7.12
N CYS A 61 -1.68 0.28 -6.51
CA CYS A 61 -2.37 -0.92 -6.00
C CYS A 61 -3.86 -1.01 -6.39
N GLY A 62 -4.41 -0.03 -7.11
CA GLY A 62 -5.82 -0.01 -7.48
C GLY A 62 -6.76 0.41 -6.35
N ALA A 63 -6.23 0.96 -5.25
CA ALA A 63 -7.04 1.43 -4.14
C ALA A 63 -7.98 2.57 -4.58
N ARG A 64 -9.19 2.57 -4.02
CA ARG A 64 -10.18 3.64 -4.25
C ARG A 64 -10.45 4.33 -2.93
N LEU A 65 -10.04 5.60 -2.84
CA LEU A 65 -10.25 6.43 -1.65
C LEU A 65 -11.46 7.37 -1.77
N HIS A 66 -12.14 7.37 -2.92
CA HIS A 66 -13.30 8.21 -3.18
C HIS A 66 -14.55 7.35 -3.38
N MET A 67 -15.70 7.93 -3.05
CA MET A 67 -17.01 7.33 -3.34
C MET A 67 -17.20 7.22 -4.86
N PRO A 68 -17.92 6.19 -5.35
CA PRO A 68 -18.23 6.08 -6.78
C PRO A 68 -19.09 7.26 -7.24
N ARG A 69 -18.99 7.65 -8.51
CA ARG A 69 -19.73 8.79 -9.08
C ARG A 69 -21.23 8.66 -8.97
N SER A 70 -21.74 7.43 -9.05
CA SER A 70 -23.16 7.12 -8.85
C SER A 70 -23.67 7.60 -7.49
N TRP A 71 -22.81 7.58 -6.47
CA TRP A 71 -23.15 8.14 -5.16
C TRP A 71 -23.27 9.66 -5.21
N ALA A 72 -22.30 10.37 -5.82
CA ALA A 72 -22.34 11.82 -5.97
C ALA A 72 -23.55 12.27 -6.81
N LEU A 73 -23.85 11.54 -7.89
CA LEU A 73 -25.04 11.74 -8.72
C LEU A 73 -26.33 11.58 -7.90
N ALA A 74 -26.41 10.59 -7.02
CA ALA A 74 -27.56 10.43 -6.12
C ALA A 74 -27.69 11.59 -5.12
N GLN A 75 -26.57 12.14 -4.62
CA GLN A 75 -26.61 13.34 -3.76
C GLN A 75 -27.10 14.58 -4.52
N TRP A 76 -26.69 14.72 -5.78
CA TRP A 76 -27.12 15.79 -6.67
C TRP A 76 -28.62 15.70 -6.99
N GLN A 77 -29.09 14.51 -7.39
CA GLN A 77 -30.51 14.27 -7.69
C GLN A 77 -31.41 14.46 -6.46
N ALA A 78 -30.91 14.16 -5.26
CA ALA A 78 -31.61 14.40 -4.01
C ALA A 78 -31.57 15.86 -3.53
N GLY A 79 -30.92 16.76 -4.27
CA GLY A 79 -30.77 18.18 -3.90
C GLY A 79 -29.86 18.43 -2.69
N ARG A 80 -29.16 17.41 -2.18
CA ARG A 80 -28.19 17.55 -1.08
C ARG A 80 -26.87 18.15 -1.55
N LEU A 81 -26.47 17.82 -2.78
CA LEU A 81 -25.36 18.48 -3.47
C LEU A 81 -25.92 19.56 -4.40
N THR A 82 -25.41 20.79 -4.31
CA THR A 82 -25.93 21.95 -5.06
C THR A 82 -24.84 22.58 -5.90
N LEU A 83 -25.24 23.42 -6.87
CA LEU A 83 -24.30 24.18 -7.69
C LEU A 83 -23.37 25.08 -6.85
N GLY A 84 -23.88 25.60 -5.71
CA GLY A 84 -23.09 26.40 -4.78
C GLY A 84 -21.96 25.61 -4.14
N HIS A 85 -22.23 24.36 -3.73
CA HIS A 85 -21.21 23.47 -3.15
C HIS A 85 -20.11 23.13 -4.18
N LEU A 86 -20.49 22.87 -5.43
CA LEU A 86 -19.53 22.61 -6.52
C LEU A 86 -18.62 23.82 -6.79
N ARG A 87 -19.20 25.03 -6.86
CA ARG A 87 -18.42 26.28 -7.04
C ARG A 87 -17.43 26.48 -5.90
N GLN A 88 -17.89 26.31 -4.66
CA GLN A 88 -17.04 26.49 -3.49
C GLN A 88 -15.89 25.46 -3.43
N ALA A 89 -16.14 24.21 -3.84
CA ALA A 89 -15.07 23.20 -3.94
C ALA A 89 -14.01 23.60 -4.97
N ILE A 90 -14.45 24.01 -6.17
CA ILE A 90 -13.55 24.49 -7.24
C ILE A 90 -12.71 25.68 -6.79
N GLU A 91 -13.35 26.66 -6.13
CA GLU A 91 -12.68 27.86 -5.62
C GLU A 91 -11.64 27.53 -4.55
N ARG A 92 -11.97 26.65 -3.58
CA ARG A 92 -11.04 26.21 -2.52
C ARG A 92 -9.84 25.46 -3.07
N ALA A 93 -10.05 24.61 -4.07
CA ALA A 93 -8.99 23.81 -4.68
C ALA A 93 -8.19 24.56 -5.77
N HIS A 94 -8.61 25.79 -6.13
CA HIS A 94 -8.12 26.53 -7.30
C HIS A 94 -8.11 25.67 -8.59
N ALA A 95 -9.14 24.84 -8.75
CA ALA A 95 -9.18 23.85 -9.82
C ALA A 95 -9.52 24.51 -11.17
N PRO A 96 -8.82 24.14 -12.27
CA PRO A 96 -9.07 24.69 -13.61
C PRO A 96 -10.26 24.01 -14.28
N CYS A 97 -11.41 23.97 -13.62
CA CYS A 97 -12.65 23.40 -14.17
C CYS A 97 -13.88 24.22 -13.77
N THR A 98 -14.97 23.99 -14.50
CA THR A 98 -16.27 24.63 -14.28
C THR A 98 -17.21 23.71 -13.51
N PRO A 99 -18.24 24.26 -12.83
CA PRO A 99 -19.27 23.42 -12.21
C PRO A 99 -20.00 22.51 -13.20
N GLN A 100 -20.18 22.95 -14.45
CA GLN A 100 -20.79 22.12 -15.50
C GLN A 100 -19.95 20.89 -15.80
N GLN A 101 -18.62 21.02 -15.87
CA GLN A 101 -17.73 19.88 -16.06
C GLN A 101 -17.85 18.86 -14.92
N LEU A 102 -18.07 19.28 -13.66
CA LEU A 102 -18.31 18.36 -12.54
C LEU A 102 -19.67 17.65 -12.64
N ILE A 103 -20.69 18.33 -13.15
CA ILE A 103 -22.02 17.76 -13.40
C ILE A 103 -21.95 16.72 -14.53
N ASP A 104 -21.28 17.06 -15.63
CA ASP A 104 -21.04 16.15 -16.75
C ASP A 104 -20.20 14.94 -16.28
N TRP A 105 -19.21 15.20 -15.43
CA TRP A 105 -18.37 14.15 -14.85
C TRP A 105 -19.14 13.17 -13.98
N MET A 106 -19.97 13.63 -13.05
CA MET A 106 -20.75 12.74 -12.18
C MET A 106 -21.85 11.98 -12.94
N THR A 107 -22.29 12.48 -14.10
CA THR A 107 -23.28 11.81 -14.96
C THR A 107 -22.65 10.83 -15.97
N SER A 108 -21.35 10.96 -16.22
CA SER A 108 -20.60 10.04 -17.08
C SER A 108 -20.39 8.66 -16.43
N PRO A 109 -20.16 7.60 -17.24
CA PRO A 109 -19.78 6.29 -16.71
C PRO A 109 -18.54 6.36 -15.82
N GLN A 110 -18.48 5.53 -14.77
CA GLN A 110 -17.31 5.43 -13.91
C GLN A 110 -16.09 4.96 -14.75
N PRO A 111 -15.01 5.74 -14.84
CA PRO A 111 -13.84 5.36 -15.59
C PRO A 111 -13.09 4.28 -14.83
N THR A 112 -12.40 3.47 -15.60
CA THR A 112 -11.44 2.52 -15.06
C THR A 112 -10.10 3.23 -14.91
N VAL A 113 -9.55 3.22 -13.71
CA VAL A 113 -8.17 3.61 -13.45
C VAL A 113 -7.35 2.33 -13.48
N ALA A 114 -6.43 2.24 -14.45
CA ALA A 114 -5.51 1.11 -14.53
C ALA A 114 -4.50 1.18 -13.37
N ARG A 115 -4.02 0.01 -12.94
CA ARG A 115 -2.87 -0.08 -12.05
C ARG A 115 -1.61 -0.25 -12.90
N ARG A 116 -0.48 0.25 -12.41
CA ARG A 116 0.85 -0.12 -12.89
C ARG A 116 0.99 -1.63 -12.80
N GLU A 117 1.27 -2.26 -13.95
CA GLU A 117 1.48 -3.70 -14.01
C GLU A 117 2.85 -4.06 -13.43
N ARG A 118 2.88 -5.14 -12.65
CA ARG A 118 4.06 -5.85 -12.15
C ARG A 118 4.34 -7.06 -13.05
N ILE A 119 5.49 -7.72 -12.89
CA ILE A 119 5.81 -8.94 -13.65
C ILE A 119 4.76 -10.02 -13.40
N THR A 120 4.29 -10.20 -12.16
CA THR A 120 3.21 -11.16 -11.86
C THR A 120 1.97 -10.89 -12.70
N ASP A 121 1.61 -9.61 -12.88
CA ASP A 121 0.42 -9.21 -13.62
C ASP A 121 0.60 -9.46 -15.12
N VAL A 122 1.79 -9.14 -15.65
CA VAL A 122 2.14 -9.39 -17.05
C VAL A 122 2.18 -10.90 -17.35
N ALA A 123 2.69 -11.71 -16.42
CA ALA A 123 2.71 -13.16 -16.54
C ALA A 123 1.30 -13.75 -16.49
N ASP A 124 0.43 -13.23 -15.62
CA ASP A 124 -0.96 -13.66 -15.53
C ASP A 124 -1.79 -13.26 -16.75
N ALA A 125 -1.52 -12.10 -17.34
CA ALA A 125 -2.15 -11.67 -18.60
C ALA A 125 -1.78 -12.57 -19.79
N ALA A 126 -0.68 -13.33 -19.72
CA ALA A 126 -0.29 -14.31 -20.73
C ALA A 126 -0.86 -15.72 -20.44
N ARG A 127 -1.46 -15.93 -19.27
CA ARG A 127 -1.90 -17.24 -18.79
C ARG A 127 -3.42 -17.39 -18.95
N ASP A 128 -3.87 -18.62 -19.17
CA ASP A 128 -5.29 -18.96 -19.14
C ASP A 128 -5.79 -19.01 -17.69
N THR A 129 -6.03 -17.84 -17.10
CA THR A 129 -6.44 -17.70 -15.70
C THR A 129 -7.87 -18.20 -15.43
N ALA A 130 -8.62 -18.63 -16.46
CA ALA A 130 -9.90 -19.29 -16.27
C ALA A 130 -9.74 -20.76 -15.82
N HIS A 131 -8.63 -21.39 -16.21
CA HIS A 131 -8.36 -22.81 -15.91
C HIS A 131 -7.09 -23.05 -15.09
N GLN A 132 -6.23 -22.04 -14.97
CA GLN A 132 -4.96 -22.14 -14.26
C GLN A 132 -4.87 -21.11 -13.14
N PRO A 133 -4.23 -21.46 -12.01
CA PRO A 133 -3.98 -20.50 -10.93
C PRO A 133 -3.15 -19.32 -11.40
N ARG A 134 -3.40 -18.16 -10.81
CA ARG A 134 -2.66 -16.91 -11.02
C ARG A 134 -1.37 -16.90 -10.21
N TRP A 135 -0.31 -16.37 -10.80
CA TRP A 135 0.96 -16.10 -10.13
C TRP A 135 0.79 -15.09 -8.99
N ALA A 136 -0.03 -14.05 -9.18
CA ALA A 136 -0.30 -13.09 -8.12
C ALA A 136 -0.85 -13.76 -6.84
N ASP A 137 -1.81 -14.69 -6.99
CA ASP A 137 -2.42 -15.42 -5.88
C ASP A 137 -1.42 -16.41 -5.27
N PHE A 138 -0.70 -17.16 -6.10
CA PHE A 138 0.32 -18.12 -5.65
C PHE A 138 1.41 -17.43 -4.83
N VAL A 139 1.97 -16.32 -5.34
CA VAL A 139 3.04 -15.57 -4.66
C VAL A 139 2.54 -14.99 -3.34
N THR A 140 1.38 -14.35 -3.34
CA THR A 140 0.77 -13.79 -2.12
C THR A 140 0.54 -14.87 -1.07
N HIS A 141 0.01 -16.02 -1.48
CA HIS A 141 -0.24 -17.15 -0.59
C HIS A 141 1.05 -17.75 -0.04
N HIS A 142 2.05 -18.01 -0.89
CA HIS A 142 3.34 -18.56 -0.49
C HIS A 142 4.06 -17.64 0.53
N LEU A 143 4.10 -16.34 0.25
CA LEU A 143 4.68 -15.36 1.17
C LEU A 143 3.90 -15.31 2.49
N SER A 144 2.57 -15.37 2.41
CA SER A 144 1.71 -15.35 3.60
C SER A 144 1.89 -16.57 4.49
N GLN A 145 2.00 -17.77 3.91
CA GLN A 145 2.30 -18.98 4.69
C GLN A 145 3.68 -18.89 5.36
N THR A 146 4.67 -18.36 4.65
CA THR A 146 6.01 -18.18 5.20
C THR A 146 6.00 -17.20 6.37
N CYS A 147 5.31 -16.07 6.22
CA CYS A 147 5.19 -15.07 7.29
C CYS A 147 4.40 -15.61 8.47
N ALA A 148 3.31 -16.33 8.23
CA ALA A 148 2.51 -16.96 9.29
C ALA A 148 3.34 -17.97 10.09
N ALA A 149 4.14 -18.81 9.42
CA ALA A 149 5.03 -19.74 10.11
C ALA A 149 6.19 -19.04 10.82
N TYR A 150 6.71 -17.94 10.25
CA TYR A 150 7.86 -17.23 10.81
C TYR A 150 7.50 -16.39 12.05
N PHE A 151 6.38 -15.67 11.98
CA PHE A 151 5.91 -14.78 13.04
C PHE A 151 4.97 -15.47 14.05
N ASP A 152 4.83 -16.81 13.97
CA ASP A 152 4.04 -17.55 14.94
C ASP A 152 4.67 -17.45 16.34
N ASP A 153 3.94 -16.83 17.27
CA ASP A 153 4.32 -16.72 18.67
C ASP A 153 3.67 -17.82 19.52
N GLY A 154 3.80 -19.07 19.04
CA GLY A 154 3.63 -20.25 19.89
C GLY A 154 2.41 -21.12 19.70
N GLN A 155 1.78 -21.09 18.53
CA GLN A 155 0.79 -22.09 18.15
C GLN A 155 1.44 -23.33 17.54
N ALA A 156 2.54 -23.17 16.81
CA ALA A 156 3.28 -24.25 16.17
C ALA A 156 4.33 -24.86 17.11
N GLN A 157 4.44 -26.19 17.06
CA GLN A 157 5.48 -26.94 17.77
C GLN A 157 6.87 -26.76 17.15
N LEU A 158 6.92 -26.55 15.82
CA LEU A 158 8.15 -26.29 15.08
C LEU A 158 8.24 -24.78 14.84
N ARG A 159 9.18 -24.15 15.53
CA ARG A 159 9.44 -22.72 15.37
C ARG A 159 10.65 -22.48 14.48
N PRO A 160 10.65 -21.40 13.68
CA PRO A 160 11.87 -20.92 13.04
C PRO A 160 12.91 -20.56 14.11
N ASP A 161 14.18 -20.71 13.77
CA ASP A 161 15.26 -20.10 14.54
C ASP A 161 15.25 -18.58 14.29
N PRO A 162 15.00 -17.74 15.32
CA PRO A 162 14.93 -16.28 15.15
C PRO A 162 16.25 -15.67 14.65
N SER A 163 17.39 -16.35 14.85
CA SER A 163 18.70 -15.85 14.41
C SER A 163 18.91 -15.89 12.90
N VAL A 164 18.07 -16.65 12.17
CA VAL A 164 18.24 -16.87 10.73
C VAL A 164 17.70 -15.71 9.88
N GLY A 165 16.82 -14.86 10.43
CA GLY A 165 16.15 -13.80 9.67
C GLY A 165 15.09 -14.32 8.69
N LEU A 166 14.09 -13.49 8.43
CA LEU A 166 12.93 -13.82 7.59
C LEU A 166 13.30 -14.19 6.15
N TYR A 167 14.18 -13.43 5.48
CA TYR A 167 14.55 -13.69 4.09
C TYR A 167 15.30 -15.02 3.94
N ALA A 168 16.28 -15.29 4.79
CA ALA A 168 17.04 -16.54 4.71
C ALA A 168 16.17 -17.74 5.13
N TYR A 169 15.26 -17.56 6.09
CA TYR A 169 14.24 -18.55 6.42
C TYR A 169 13.38 -18.87 5.19
N TRP A 170 12.81 -17.86 4.52
CA TRP A 170 12.03 -18.03 3.30
C TRP A 170 12.84 -18.74 2.21
N LEU A 171 14.04 -18.26 1.91
CA LEU A 171 14.87 -18.74 0.82
C LEU A 171 15.23 -20.22 0.99
N ARG A 172 15.49 -20.66 2.23
CA ARG A 172 15.75 -22.07 2.54
C ARG A 172 14.56 -22.97 2.18
N HIS A 173 13.34 -22.55 2.53
CA HIS A 173 12.12 -23.32 2.24
C HIS A 173 11.76 -23.25 0.77
N ALA A 174 11.80 -22.06 0.16
CA ALA A 174 11.48 -21.84 -1.25
C ALA A 174 12.38 -22.69 -2.19
N ARG A 175 13.65 -22.91 -1.83
CA ARG A 175 14.58 -23.77 -2.62
C ARG A 175 14.21 -25.25 -2.61
N ALA A 176 13.47 -25.70 -1.60
CA ALA A 176 13.00 -27.08 -1.44
C ALA A 176 11.53 -27.26 -1.86
N ASP A 177 10.77 -26.17 -2.02
CA ASP A 177 9.35 -26.22 -2.33
C ASP A 177 9.08 -26.76 -3.75
N LEU A 178 8.14 -27.71 -3.83
CA LEU A 178 7.67 -28.31 -5.08
C LEU A 178 6.37 -27.67 -5.57
N SER A 179 5.73 -26.80 -4.79
CA SER A 179 4.47 -26.14 -5.13
C SER A 179 4.53 -25.38 -6.47
N PRO A 180 5.62 -24.64 -6.83
CA PRO A 180 5.71 -24.02 -8.15
C PRO A 180 5.67 -25.03 -9.30
N LEU A 181 6.28 -26.20 -9.13
CA LEU A 181 6.24 -27.26 -10.13
C LEU A 181 4.84 -27.89 -10.20
N LEU A 182 4.27 -28.26 -9.05
CA LEU A 182 3.03 -29.03 -8.97
C LEU A 182 1.78 -28.20 -9.28
N GLN A 183 1.73 -26.95 -8.83
CA GLN A 183 0.54 -26.09 -8.97
C GLN A 183 0.64 -25.18 -10.20
N MET A 184 1.85 -24.70 -10.53
CA MET A 184 2.04 -23.72 -11.61
C MET A 184 2.62 -24.34 -12.89
N GLY A 185 3.09 -25.59 -12.84
CA GLY A 185 3.81 -26.23 -13.94
C GLY A 185 5.21 -25.64 -14.18
N ALA A 186 5.75 -24.91 -13.20
CA ALA A 186 6.93 -24.07 -13.36
C ALA A 186 8.18 -24.72 -12.78
N GLY A 187 8.63 -25.82 -13.37
CA GLY A 187 9.80 -26.58 -12.88
C GLY A 187 11.14 -25.81 -12.88
N HIS A 188 11.25 -24.77 -13.71
CA HIS A 188 12.44 -23.92 -13.79
C HIS A 188 12.64 -23.04 -12.54
N VAL A 189 11.56 -22.67 -11.85
CA VAL A 189 11.55 -21.76 -10.69
C VAL A 189 12.53 -22.18 -9.61
N ARG A 190 12.62 -23.49 -9.35
CA ARG A 190 13.49 -24.02 -8.30
C ARG A 190 14.98 -23.79 -8.59
N ALA A 191 15.40 -23.88 -9.86
CA ALA A 191 16.79 -23.59 -10.23
C ALA A 191 17.13 -22.12 -9.98
N GLN A 192 16.16 -21.23 -10.16
CA GLN A 192 16.32 -19.79 -10.03
C GLN A 192 16.31 -19.34 -8.58
N LEU A 193 15.42 -19.90 -7.77
CA LEU A 193 15.44 -19.70 -6.31
C LEU A 193 16.77 -20.15 -5.70
N ARG A 194 17.43 -21.17 -6.27
CA ARG A 194 18.79 -21.57 -5.85
C ARG A 194 19.87 -20.57 -6.24
N ALA A 195 19.69 -19.83 -7.33
CA ALA A 195 20.63 -18.81 -7.81
C ALA A 195 20.49 -17.45 -7.10
N LEU A 196 19.42 -17.23 -6.33
CA LEU A 196 19.25 -16.00 -5.57
C LEU A 196 20.35 -15.84 -4.50
N PRO A 197 20.85 -14.61 -4.29
CA PRO A 197 21.86 -14.34 -3.26
C PRO A 197 21.27 -14.56 -1.86
N PRO A 198 22.10 -14.93 -0.87
CA PRO A 198 21.64 -15.11 0.51
C PRO A 198 21.34 -13.78 1.22
N ASP A 199 21.92 -12.67 0.75
CA ASP A 199 21.72 -11.34 1.30
C ASP A 199 20.47 -10.65 0.68
N PRO A 200 19.54 -10.13 1.51
CA PRO A 200 18.28 -9.55 1.03
C PRO A 200 18.50 -8.26 0.21
N GLN A 201 19.44 -7.39 0.61
CA GLN A 201 19.67 -6.14 -0.12
C GLN A 201 20.31 -6.40 -1.50
N GLN A 202 21.25 -7.34 -1.58
CA GLN A 202 21.80 -7.83 -2.84
C GLN A 202 20.72 -8.49 -3.72
N SER A 203 19.79 -9.23 -3.12
CA SER A 203 18.64 -9.81 -3.84
C SER A 203 17.79 -8.71 -4.48
N ILE A 204 17.51 -7.63 -3.75
CA ILE A 204 16.77 -6.47 -4.25
C ILE A 204 17.53 -5.80 -5.40
N ALA A 205 18.81 -5.50 -5.21
CA ALA A 205 19.65 -4.84 -6.21
C ALA A 205 19.72 -5.63 -7.53
N GLN A 206 19.98 -6.94 -7.44
CA GLN A 206 20.06 -7.81 -8.61
C GLN A 206 18.71 -7.97 -9.31
N ALA A 207 17.61 -8.05 -8.55
CA ALA A 207 16.27 -8.13 -9.12
C ALA A 207 15.89 -6.86 -9.87
N LEU A 208 16.08 -5.67 -9.29
CA LEU A 208 15.81 -4.40 -9.97
C LEU A 208 16.65 -4.23 -11.24
N HIS A 209 17.91 -4.65 -11.20
CA HIS A 209 18.79 -4.66 -12.37
C HIS A 209 18.27 -5.60 -13.46
N ALA A 210 17.97 -6.86 -13.12
CA ALA A 210 17.45 -7.85 -14.06
C ALA A 210 16.13 -7.39 -14.71
N LEU A 211 15.23 -6.83 -13.90
CA LEU A 211 13.95 -6.28 -14.35
C LEU A 211 14.10 -4.99 -15.16
N GLY A 212 15.28 -4.37 -15.20
CA GLY A 212 15.53 -3.11 -15.90
C GLY A 212 14.71 -1.93 -15.35
N VAL A 213 14.42 -1.93 -14.05
CA VAL A 213 13.68 -0.83 -13.40
C VAL A 213 14.61 0.38 -13.24
N PRO A 214 14.30 1.53 -13.87
CA PRO A 214 15.17 2.70 -13.82
C PRO A 214 15.17 3.32 -12.42
N ALA A 215 16.26 4.02 -12.07
CA ALA A 215 16.47 4.54 -10.70
C ALA A 215 15.31 5.38 -10.15
N HIS A 216 14.73 6.25 -10.98
CA HIS A 216 13.60 7.12 -10.59
C HIS A 216 12.28 6.37 -10.36
N GLU A 217 12.14 5.14 -10.86
CA GLU A 217 10.93 4.30 -10.67
C GLU A 217 11.08 3.30 -9.51
N ARG A 218 12.28 3.15 -8.93
CA ARG A 218 12.56 2.11 -7.91
C ARG A 218 11.63 2.24 -6.71
N GLU A 219 11.53 3.43 -6.12
CA GLU A 219 10.67 3.67 -4.94
C GLU A 219 9.21 3.27 -5.23
N ALA A 220 8.64 3.77 -6.33
CA ALA A 220 7.25 3.50 -6.69
C ALA A 220 7.00 2.01 -6.98
N TYR A 221 7.94 1.35 -7.67
CA TYR A 221 7.83 -0.07 -7.95
C TYR A 221 7.92 -0.92 -6.68
N LEU A 222 8.92 -0.68 -5.82
CA LEU A 222 9.08 -1.38 -4.53
C LEU A 222 7.85 -1.18 -3.62
N LEU A 223 7.31 0.03 -3.58
CA LEU A 223 6.08 0.33 -2.84
C LEU A 223 4.88 -0.45 -3.41
N SER A 224 4.72 -0.55 -4.74
CA SER A 224 3.62 -1.33 -5.33
C SER A 224 3.67 -2.82 -4.98
N LEU A 225 4.87 -3.36 -4.76
CA LEU A 225 5.08 -4.72 -4.29
C LEU A 225 4.70 -4.88 -2.81
N LEU A 226 5.03 -3.92 -1.95
CA LEU A 226 4.62 -3.95 -0.54
C LEU A 226 3.11 -3.79 -0.39
N LEU A 227 2.47 -2.93 -1.19
CA LEU A 227 1.02 -2.73 -1.20
C LEU A 227 0.25 -3.98 -1.65
N ASP A 228 0.87 -4.87 -2.44
CA ASP A 228 0.30 -6.18 -2.82
C ASP A 228 0.10 -7.10 -1.61
N ILE A 229 0.97 -6.97 -0.62
CA ILE A 229 1.02 -7.78 0.60
C ILE A 229 0.88 -6.90 1.84
N GLN A 230 0.02 -5.87 1.75
CA GLN A 230 -0.10 -4.78 2.72
C GLN A 230 -0.23 -5.28 4.16
N GLY A 231 -0.99 -6.36 4.41
CA GLY A 231 -1.16 -6.90 5.77
C GLY A 231 0.17 -7.29 6.43
N TRP A 232 1.01 -8.07 5.74
CA TRP A 232 2.33 -8.47 6.25
C TRP A 232 3.32 -7.32 6.25
N ALA A 233 3.24 -6.42 5.27
CA ALA A 233 4.05 -5.20 5.26
C ALA A 233 3.74 -4.32 6.48
N ALA A 234 2.46 -4.14 6.83
CA ALA A 234 2.02 -3.38 8.00
C ALA A 234 2.42 -4.05 9.33
N TRP A 235 2.42 -5.40 9.38
CA TRP A 235 2.97 -6.14 10.51
C TRP A 235 4.47 -5.87 10.70
N CYS A 236 5.26 -5.96 9.63
CA CYS A 236 6.68 -5.66 9.69
C CYS A 236 6.95 -4.18 10.03
N ALA A 237 6.12 -3.26 9.52
CA ALA A 237 6.18 -1.85 9.90
C ALA A 237 5.87 -1.64 11.40
N TYR A 238 4.97 -2.43 11.99
CA TYR A 238 4.73 -2.43 13.42
C TYR A 238 5.96 -2.91 14.23
N LEU A 239 6.62 -3.99 13.81
CA LEU A 239 7.85 -4.47 14.48
C LEU A 239 8.94 -3.38 14.46
N ARG A 240 9.16 -2.75 13.30
CA ARG A 240 10.07 -1.62 13.15
C ARG A 240 9.70 -0.43 14.01
N TRP A 241 8.41 -0.09 14.09
CA TRP A 241 7.94 0.95 14.99
C TRP A 241 8.29 0.65 16.46
N GLN A 242 8.03 -0.58 16.93
CA GLN A 242 8.36 -1.00 18.30
C GLN A 242 9.87 -0.95 18.58
N ALA A 243 10.69 -1.45 17.65
CA ALA A 243 12.15 -1.40 17.78
C ALA A 243 12.66 0.04 17.89
N ARG A 244 12.16 0.95 17.04
CA ARG A 244 12.54 2.38 17.04
C ARG A 244 12.13 3.09 18.33
N LEU A 245 10.99 2.73 18.94
CA LEU A 245 10.62 3.23 20.26
C LEU A 245 11.61 2.81 21.36
N ALA A 246 12.26 1.66 21.21
CA ALA A 246 13.30 1.17 22.10
C ALA A 246 14.72 1.65 21.73
N GLY A 247 14.86 2.56 20.75
CA GLY A 247 16.15 3.03 20.25
C GLY A 247 16.92 2.01 19.40
N GLN A 248 16.24 0.97 18.91
CA GLN A 248 16.75 -0.05 17.99
C GLN A 248 16.16 0.16 16.59
N ASP A 249 16.47 -0.73 15.64
CA ASP A 249 15.80 -0.77 14.33
C ASP A 249 15.49 -2.22 13.95
N ASP A 250 14.54 -2.39 13.02
CA ASP A 250 14.10 -3.70 12.55
C ASP A 250 14.03 -3.71 11.02
N ASP A 251 14.59 -4.74 10.39
CA ASP A 251 14.72 -4.86 8.94
C ASP A 251 13.73 -5.86 8.31
N HIS A 252 12.78 -6.42 9.07
CA HIS A 252 11.86 -7.44 8.55
C HIS A 252 11.06 -6.97 7.33
N ILE A 253 10.69 -5.68 7.25
CA ILE A 253 9.99 -5.12 6.08
C ILE A 253 10.87 -5.11 4.82
N VAL A 254 12.18 -4.90 4.97
CA VAL A 254 13.16 -4.96 3.86
C VAL A 254 13.35 -6.41 3.43
N GLN A 255 13.43 -7.33 4.39
CA GLN A 255 13.51 -8.77 4.10
C GLN A 255 12.24 -9.28 3.39
N LEU A 256 11.05 -8.83 3.81
CA LEU A 256 9.78 -9.13 3.16
C LEU A 256 9.73 -8.57 1.72
N LEU A 257 10.20 -7.34 1.53
CA LEU A 257 10.33 -6.74 0.20
C LEU A 257 11.26 -7.57 -0.70
N ALA A 258 12.41 -8.01 -0.18
CA ALA A 258 13.33 -8.87 -0.90
C ALA A 258 12.68 -10.19 -1.32
N MET A 259 11.87 -10.82 -0.45
CA MET A 259 11.10 -12.03 -0.78
C MET A 259 10.09 -11.78 -1.90
N ARG A 260 9.31 -10.69 -1.81
CA ARG A 260 8.28 -10.36 -2.80
C ARG A 260 8.88 -10.01 -4.16
N LEU A 261 9.96 -9.25 -4.17
CA LEU A 261 10.67 -8.86 -5.39
C LEU A 261 11.45 -10.04 -6.00
N ALA A 262 11.93 -10.98 -5.19
CA ALA A 262 12.58 -12.18 -5.70
C ALA A 262 11.66 -13.02 -6.60
N TRP A 263 10.35 -13.07 -6.29
CA TRP A 263 9.37 -13.70 -7.18
C TRP A 263 9.22 -12.99 -8.53
N GLU A 264 9.26 -11.65 -8.56
CA GLU A 264 9.26 -10.90 -9.83
C GLU A 264 10.47 -11.28 -10.69
N ARG A 265 11.66 -11.37 -10.08
CA ARG A 265 12.90 -11.79 -10.75
C ARG A 265 12.80 -13.23 -11.26
N VAL A 266 12.36 -14.16 -10.42
CA VAL A 266 12.23 -15.58 -10.79
C VAL A 266 11.29 -15.75 -11.97
N LEU A 267 10.14 -15.06 -11.99
CA LEU A 267 9.21 -15.10 -13.11
C LEU A 267 9.80 -14.47 -14.38
N HIS A 268 10.51 -13.35 -14.23
CA HIS A 268 11.19 -12.69 -15.33
C HIS A 268 12.25 -13.59 -15.97
N ASP A 269 13.11 -14.21 -15.17
CA ASP A 269 14.21 -15.06 -15.62
C ASP A 269 13.67 -16.41 -16.15
N GLY A 270 12.54 -16.90 -15.62
CA GLY A 270 12.11 -18.30 -15.71
C GLY A 270 11.30 -18.63 -16.93
N LEU A 271 10.57 -17.64 -17.39
CA LEU A 271 9.71 -17.81 -18.54
C LEU A 271 10.51 -17.79 -19.85
N ASN A 272 11.77 -17.30 -19.87
CA ASN A 272 12.67 -17.25 -21.04
C ASN A 272 11.92 -16.92 -22.35
N ASP A 273 10.88 -16.10 -22.22
CA ASP A 273 9.90 -15.84 -23.24
C ASP A 273 10.15 -14.42 -23.71
N ALA A 274 10.66 -14.28 -24.92
CA ALA A 274 10.88 -12.99 -25.55
C ALA A 274 9.59 -12.15 -25.56
N GLN A 275 8.42 -12.79 -25.61
CA GLN A 275 7.13 -12.10 -25.53
C GLN A 275 6.86 -11.55 -24.13
N LEU A 276 7.18 -12.27 -23.06
CA LEU A 276 7.03 -11.75 -21.70
C LEU A 276 7.98 -10.57 -21.46
N ALA A 277 9.23 -10.67 -21.88
CA ALA A 277 10.20 -9.59 -21.76
C ALA A 277 9.75 -8.33 -22.53
N GLU A 278 9.16 -8.52 -23.71
CA GLU A 278 8.53 -7.44 -24.49
C GLU A 278 7.33 -6.83 -23.76
N ARG A 279 6.38 -7.64 -23.30
CA ARG A 279 5.19 -7.17 -22.56
C ARG A 279 5.58 -6.43 -21.29
N TRP A 280 6.59 -6.90 -20.57
CA TRP A 280 7.13 -6.21 -19.40
C TRP A 280 7.71 -4.85 -19.76
N ARG A 281 8.49 -4.76 -20.85
CA ARG A 281 9.02 -3.47 -21.32
C ARG A 281 7.90 -2.50 -21.67
N GLN A 282 6.86 -2.97 -22.35
CA GLN A 282 5.67 -2.18 -22.69
C GLN A 282 4.86 -1.77 -21.45
N ALA A 283 4.74 -2.64 -20.45
CA ALA A 283 4.11 -2.31 -19.17
C ALA A 283 4.86 -1.16 -18.46
N ARG A 284 6.19 -1.24 -18.36
CA ARG A 284 7.01 -0.18 -17.77
C ARG A 284 6.90 1.15 -18.50
N GLN A 285 6.87 1.13 -19.83
CA GLN A 285 6.69 2.34 -20.64
C GLN A 285 5.33 3.01 -20.42
N ARG A 286 4.32 2.26 -19.99
CA ARG A 286 2.97 2.78 -19.70
C ARG A 286 2.82 3.35 -18.29
N TRP A 287 3.75 3.12 -17.36
CA TRP A 287 3.61 3.57 -15.97
C TRP A 287 3.32 5.06 -15.82
N ALA A 288 4.06 5.92 -16.53
CA ALA A 288 3.81 7.37 -16.48
C ALA A 288 2.43 7.77 -17.01
N ALA A 289 1.94 7.08 -18.05
CA ALA A 289 0.60 7.31 -18.59
C ALA A 289 -0.50 6.82 -17.64
N VAL A 290 -0.26 5.71 -16.93
CA VAL A 290 -1.16 5.19 -15.89
C VAL A 290 -1.30 6.20 -14.75
N ASP A 291 -0.19 6.76 -14.29
CA ASP A 291 -0.18 7.78 -13.23
C ASP A 291 -0.92 9.05 -13.65
N ALA A 292 -0.61 9.56 -14.84
CA ALA A 292 -1.27 10.76 -15.37
C ALA A 292 -2.79 10.58 -15.51
N HIS A 293 -3.22 9.40 -15.97
CA HIS A 293 -4.65 9.06 -16.06
C HIS A 293 -5.30 8.94 -14.67
N ALA A 294 -4.62 8.34 -13.70
CA ALA A 294 -5.10 8.29 -12.32
C ALA A 294 -5.26 9.70 -11.73
N ASP A 295 -4.28 10.58 -11.95
CA ASP A 295 -4.32 11.98 -11.52
C ASP A 295 -5.47 12.77 -12.13
N GLU A 296 -5.69 12.63 -13.43
CA GLU A 296 -6.80 13.29 -14.12
C GLU A 296 -8.15 12.84 -13.55
N VAL A 297 -8.35 11.53 -13.44
CA VAL A 297 -9.60 10.95 -12.96
C VAL A 297 -9.88 11.34 -11.52
N LEU A 298 -8.89 11.14 -10.64
CA LEU A 298 -9.11 11.30 -9.20
C LEU A 298 -9.13 12.76 -8.77
N ARG A 299 -8.51 13.68 -9.53
CA ARG A 299 -8.68 15.12 -9.28
C ARG A 299 -10.14 15.55 -9.30
N LEU A 300 -10.90 15.10 -10.30
CA LEU A 300 -12.32 15.45 -10.41
C LEU A 300 -13.16 14.71 -9.35
N ASP A 301 -12.84 13.44 -9.05
CA ASP A 301 -13.53 12.70 -7.98
C ASP A 301 -13.26 13.33 -6.58
N SER A 302 -12.07 13.89 -6.33
CA SER A 302 -11.76 14.65 -5.11
C SER A 302 -12.61 15.92 -4.99
N LEU A 303 -12.80 16.67 -6.08
CA LEU A 303 -13.66 17.86 -6.04
C LEU A 303 -15.13 17.53 -5.71
N LEU A 304 -15.61 16.35 -6.14
CA LEU A 304 -16.95 15.87 -5.77
C LEU A 304 -17.03 15.51 -4.29
N LEU A 305 -15.97 14.92 -3.73
CA LEU A 305 -15.88 14.65 -2.30
C LEU A 305 -15.85 15.96 -1.51
N ASP A 306 -14.99 16.92 -1.88
CA ASP A 306 -14.90 18.23 -1.25
C ASP A 306 -16.26 18.95 -1.26
N ALA A 307 -16.97 18.91 -2.39
CA ALA A 307 -18.29 19.50 -2.51
C ALA A 307 -19.33 18.81 -1.59
N ALA A 308 -19.23 17.49 -1.41
CA ALA A 308 -20.08 16.76 -0.48
C ALA A 308 -19.75 17.08 0.98
N GLU A 309 -18.47 17.22 1.33
CA GLU A 309 -18.03 17.66 2.65
C GLU A 309 -18.50 19.08 2.96
N ILE A 310 -18.38 20.00 1.99
CA ILE A 310 -18.93 21.35 2.08
C ILE A 310 -20.44 21.32 2.33
N ALA A 311 -21.18 20.47 1.61
CA ALA A 311 -22.62 20.34 1.79
C ALA A 311 -22.98 19.88 3.20
N TYR A 312 -22.26 18.88 3.72
CA TYR A 312 -22.42 18.38 5.08
C TYR A 312 -22.08 19.45 6.13
N GLN A 313 -20.91 20.08 6.01
CA GLN A 313 -20.43 21.11 6.92
C GLN A 313 -21.36 22.31 6.96
N SER A 314 -21.89 22.75 5.82
CA SER A 314 -22.79 23.89 5.74
C SER A 314 -24.06 23.66 6.56
N GLY A 315 -24.68 22.48 6.42
CA GLY A 315 -25.86 22.10 7.22
C GLY A 315 -25.55 21.99 8.72
N LEU A 316 -24.43 21.36 9.07
CA LEU A 316 -24.00 21.21 10.47
C LEU A 316 -23.72 22.58 11.12
N CYS A 317 -22.91 23.41 10.48
CA CYS A 317 -22.56 24.74 10.99
C CYS A 317 -23.79 25.62 11.14
N GLN A 318 -24.71 25.60 10.16
CA GLN A 318 -25.96 26.34 10.26
C GLN A 318 -26.81 25.86 11.44
N GLY A 319 -26.92 24.55 11.63
CA GLY A 319 -27.63 23.98 12.78
C GLY A 319 -27.02 24.36 14.12
N LEU A 320 -25.69 24.40 14.23
CA LEU A 320 -24.99 24.83 15.44
C LEU A 320 -25.20 26.33 15.74
N VAL A 321 -25.20 27.19 14.72
CA VAL A 321 -25.44 28.63 14.89
C VAL A 321 -26.90 28.94 15.22
N GLN A 322 -27.84 28.17 14.67
CA GLN A 322 -29.27 28.34 14.90
C GLN A 322 -29.79 27.64 16.15
N ALA A 323 -28.96 26.84 16.83
CA ALA A 323 -29.35 26.14 18.03
C ALA A 323 -29.72 27.14 19.14
N ASN A 324 -31.01 27.27 19.43
CA ASN A 324 -31.48 28.04 20.58
C ASN A 324 -31.00 27.35 21.85
N MET A 325 -30.01 27.97 22.50
CA MET A 325 -29.62 27.59 23.85
C MET A 325 -30.71 28.04 24.81
N THR A 326 -31.43 27.10 25.40
CA THR A 326 -32.24 27.38 26.58
C THR A 326 -31.28 27.80 27.69
N PRO A 327 -31.39 29.01 28.25
CA PRO A 327 -30.55 29.42 29.37
C PRO A 327 -30.70 28.42 30.50
N ARG A 328 -29.58 27.90 31.02
CA ARG A 328 -29.62 27.10 32.25
C ARG A 328 -29.66 28.06 33.43
N ASP A 329 -30.56 27.85 34.37
CA ASP A 329 -30.68 28.66 35.59
C ASP A 329 -29.40 28.63 36.44
N THR A 330 -28.63 27.54 36.35
CA THR A 330 -27.32 27.40 36.97
C THR A 330 -26.27 27.01 35.94
N PRO A 331 -25.19 27.80 35.77
CA PRO A 331 -24.07 27.43 34.90
C PRO A 331 -23.32 26.24 35.50
N PRO A 332 -22.83 25.30 34.66
CA PRO A 332 -22.00 24.20 35.16
C PRO A 332 -20.68 24.74 35.74
N ALA A 333 -20.18 24.11 36.80
CA ALA A 333 -18.88 24.46 37.38
C ALA A 333 -17.72 24.21 36.42
N VAL A 334 -17.84 23.18 35.55
CA VAL A 334 -16.88 22.82 34.50
C VAL A 334 -17.64 22.32 33.28
N GLN A 335 -17.19 22.69 32.08
CA GLN A 335 -17.59 22.08 30.82
C GLN A 335 -16.32 21.63 30.09
N ALA A 336 -16.17 20.31 29.91
CA ALA A 336 -15.00 19.70 29.29
C ALA A 336 -15.42 18.88 28.06
N VAL A 337 -14.55 18.85 27.05
CA VAL A 337 -14.72 18.04 25.83
C VAL A 337 -13.54 17.09 25.75
N PHE A 338 -13.82 15.79 25.71
CA PHE A 338 -12.81 14.74 25.56
C PHE A 338 -12.88 14.14 24.17
N CYS A 339 -11.71 13.82 23.61
CA CYS A 339 -11.64 12.99 22.41
C CYS A 339 -12.18 11.59 22.72
N ILE A 340 -12.70 10.87 21.72
CA ILE A 340 -13.06 9.45 21.89
C ILE A 340 -11.84 8.54 22.14
N ASP A 341 -10.62 9.08 21.97
CA ASP A 341 -9.37 8.38 22.17
C ASP A 341 -9.18 7.93 23.63
N VAL A 342 -8.79 6.66 23.80
CA VAL A 342 -8.60 5.99 25.11
C VAL A 342 -7.59 6.68 26.02
N ARG A 343 -6.69 7.50 25.48
CA ARG A 343 -5.74 8.30 26.28
C ARG A 343 -6.45 9.35 27.14
N SER A 344 -7.61 9.83 26.71
CA SER A 344 -8.41 10.79 27.46
C SER A 344 -9.23 10.14 28.58
N GLU A 345 -9.39 8.81 28.57
CA GLU A 345 -10.23 8.05 29.50
C GLU A 345 -9.78 8.22 30.95
N VAL A 346 -8.46 8.31 31.21
CA VAL A 346 -7.93 8.51 32.57
C VAL A 346 -8.37 9.85 33.13
N PHE A 347 -8.37 10.90 32.30
CA PHE A 347 -8.85 12.23 32.70
C PHE A 347 -10.37 12.24 32.87
N ARG A 348 -11.12 11.59 31.97
CA ARG A 348 -12.58 11.50 32.05
C ARG A 348 -13.01 10.83 33.36
N ARG A 349 -12.41 9.68 33.69
CA ARG A 349 -12.70 8.92 34.93
C ARG A 349 -12.31 9.62 36.22
N ALA A 350 -11.40 10.59 36.16
CA ALA A 350 -11.05 11.39 37.33
C ALA A 350 -12.01 12.57 37.55
N LEU A 351 -12.78 12.94 36.52
CA LEU A 351 -13.72 14.05 36.53
C LEU A 351 -15.20 13.60 36.66
N GLU A 352 -15.53 12.41 36.14
CA GLU A 352 -16.78 11.66 36.38
C GLU A 352 -16.76 10.97 37.75
#